data_AF-A0A934U2D4-F1
#
_entry.id   AF-A0A934U2D4-F1
#
_cell.length_a   1.000
_cell.length_b   1.000
_cell.length_c   1.000
_cell.angle_alpha   90.00
_cell.angle_beta   90.00
_cell.angle_gamma   90.00
#
_symmetry.space_group_name_H-M   'P 1'
#
loop_
_entity.id
_entity.type
_entity.pdbx_description
1 polymer ?
#
loop_
_entity_poly.entity_id
_entity_poly.type
_entity_poly.pdbx_seq_one_letter_code
_entity_poly.pdbx_strand_id
1 'polypeptide(L)'
;MFDDEEAWAGASDKVLVHAAAIGEQDAFEAIVVRYGPQLLRYATTLLNDHGAAEEVVQDTLVAAWKSISDFRFQSSLRTWLFGITAHKVIDQQRRRTATPSEDWVLDRPAEASSVDPAARATNAGFMEDLGLALGELPYKQRACWLLREVEGMSHEEIGQVMALSNGAVRGNLQRARATLSVRMARWR
;
A
#
# COMPACT_ATOMS: atom_id res chain seq x y z
N MET A 1 26.95 -3.87 19.83
CA MET A 1 25.91 -4.39 18.93
C MET A 1 24.94 -3.26 18.62
N PHE A 2 25.45 -2.16 18.05
CA PHE A 2 24.69 -0.96 17.69
C PHE A 2 25.27 -0.27 16.45
N ASP A 3 26.15 -0.95 15.69
CA ASP A 3 26.86 -0.37 14.53
C ASP A 3 26.36 -0.89 13.16
N ASP A 4 25.56 -1.96 13.12
CA ASP A 4 25.17 -2.61 11.86
C ASP A 4 23.89 -2.00 11.23
N GLU A 5 22.94 -1.48 12.03
CA GLU A 5 21.74 -0.79 11.52
C GLU A 5 22.08 0.47 10.69
N GLU A 6 23.11 1.21 11.12
CA GLU A 6 23.54 2.44 10.45
C GLU A 6 24.23 2.15 9.11
N ALA A 7 24.87 0.97 8.97
CA ALA A 7 25.55 0.54 7.76
C ALA A 7 24.56 0.27 6.59
N TRP A 8 23.37 -0.25 6.89
CA TRP A 8 22.38 -0.62 5.86
C TRP A 8 21.41 0.51 5.49
N ALA A 9 21.23 1.51 6.36
CA ALA A 9 20.28 2.60 6.15
C ALA A 9 20.45 3.33 4.80
N GLY A 10 21.70 3.54 4.38
CA GLY A 10 22.06 4.20 3.11
C GLY A 10 22.28 3.25 1.92
N ALA A 11 22.23 1.93 2.13
CA ALA A 11 22.55 0.98 1.07
C ALA A 11 21.50 0.98 -0.05
N SER A 12 21.95 0.81 -1.29
CA SER A 12 21.04 0.67 -2.44
C SER A 12 20.20 -0.60 -2.32
N ASP A 13 19.00 -0.60 -2.89
CA ASP A 13 18.12 -1.78 -2.91
C ASP A 13 18.82 -3.03 -3.48
N LYS A 14 19.67 -2.84 -4.50
CA LYS A 14 20.42 -3.96 -5.08
C LYS A 14 21.34 -4.61 -4.04
N VAL A 15 22.04 -3.80 -3.26
CA VAL A 15 22.93 -4.28 -2.19
C VAL A 15 22.13 -4.99 -1.10
N LEU A 16 21.03 -4.38 -0.65
CA LEU A 16 20.16 -4.97 0.37
C LEU A 16 19.60 -6.32 -0.07
N VAL A 17 19.12 -6.43 -1.32
CA VAL A 17 18.62 -7.70 -1.85
C VAL A 17 19.69 -8.78 -1.87
N HIS A 18 20.90 -8.47 -2.36
CA HIS A 18 21.96 -9.49 -2.45
C HIS A 18 22.40 -9.96 -1.06
N ALA A 19 22.51 -9.06 -0.09
CA ALA A 19 22.84 -9.40 1.29
C ALA A 19 21.74 -10.23 1.95
N ALA A 20 20.48 -9.80 1.83
CA ALA A 20 19.34 -10.55 2.37
C ALA A 20 19.21 -11.94 1.71
N ALA A 21 19.50 -12.07 0.41
CA ALA A 21 19.47 -13.34 -0.31
C ALA A 21 20.49 -14.38 0.18
N ILE A 22 21.59 -13.94 0.81
CA ILE A 22 22.58 -14.84 1.43
C ILE A 22 22.35 -15.04 2.94
N GLY A 23 21.27 -14.46 3.49
CA GLY A 23 20.84 -14.66 4.87
C GLY A 23 21.16 -13.53 5.85
N GLU A 24 21.68 -12.38 5.37
CA GLU A 24 21.91 -11.22 6.24
C GLU A 24 20.58 -10.60 6.70
N GLN A 25 20.27 -10.76 7.98
CA GLN A 25 18.98 -10.36 8.56
C GLN A 25 18.84 -8.84 8.61
N ASP A 26 19.89 -8.14 9.04
CA ASP A 26 19.90 -6.68 9.17
C ASP A 26 19.68 -5.97 7.82
N ALA A 27 20.17 -6.57 6.73
CA ALA A 27 19.93 -6.07 5.38
C ALA A 27 18.44 -6.17 5.00
N PHE A 28 17.75 -7.22 5.42
CA PHE A 28 16.31 -7.34 5.20
C PHE A 28 15.51 -6.47 6.16
N GLU A 29 15.94 -6.30 7.40
CA GLU A 29 15.36 -5.34 8.32
C GLU A 29 15.40 -3.91 7.73
N ALA A 30 16.50 -3.52 7.09
CA ALA A 30 16.57 -2.24 6.36
C ALA A 30 15.54 -2.15 5.21
N ILE A 31 15.23 -3.26 4.52
CA ILE A 31 14.14 -3.32 3.53
C ILE A 31 12.77 -3.12 4.21
N VAL A 32 12.55 -3.77 5.36
CA VAL A 32 11.31 -3.65 6.15
C VAL A 32 11.11 -2.21 6.60
N VAL A 33 12.13 -1.58 7.18
CA VAL A 33 12.08 -0.18 7.64
C VAL A 33 11.81 0.76 6.46
N ARG A 34 12.45 0.52 5.32
CA ARG A 34 12.33 1.38 4.13
C ARG A 34 10.96 1.29 3.45
N TYR A 35 10.35 0.11 3.38
CA TYR A 35 9.16 -0.15 2.58
C TYR A 35 7.89 -0.47 3.38
N GLY A 36 8.02 -0.93 4.63
CA GLY A 36 6.90 -1.31 5.49
C GLY A 36 5.85 -0.20 5.65
N PRO A 37 6.22 1.05 5.95
CA PRO A 37 5.25 2.14 6.11
C PRO A 37 4.41 2.41 4.86
N GLN A 38 5.00 2.33 3.65
CA GLN A 38 4.26 2.54 2.40
C GLN A 38 3.35 1.35 2.09
N LEU A 39 3.80 0.11 2.34
CA LEU A 39 2.99 -1.09 2.19
C LEU A 39 1.79 -1.08 3.15
N LEU A 40 2.00 -0.68 4.41
CA LEU A 40 0.95 -0.59 5.42
C LEU A 40 -0.09 0.47 5.08
N ARG A 41 0.34 1.67 4.66
CA ARG A 41 -0.57 2.71 4.18
C ARG A 41 -1.41 2.21 3.01
N TYR A 42 -0.77 1.60 2.01
CA TYR A 42 -1.46 1.06 0.84
C TYR A 42 -2.49 -0.02 1.21
N ALA A 43 -2.12 -0.99 2.03
CA ALA A 43 -3.02 -2.05 2.48
C ALA A 43 -4.16 -1.50 3.35
N THR A 44 -3.87 -0.56 4.25
CA THR A 44 -4.88 0.07 5.14
C THR A 44 -5.94 0.79 4.31
N THR A 45 -5.54 1.58 3.31
CA THR A 45 -6.51 2.29 2.47
C THR A 45 -7.35 1.34 1.60
N LEU A 46 -6.82 0.17 1.23
CA LEU A 46 -7.55 -0.80 0.42
C LEU A 46 -8.49 -1.71 1.22
N LEU A 47 -8.13 -2.04 2.46
CA LEU A 47 -8.90 -2.93 3.32
C LEU A 47 -9.86 -2.19 4.25
N ASN A 48 -9.60 -0.90 4.51
CA ASN A 48 -10.27 -0.11 5.55
C ASN A 48 -10.30 -0.83 6.91
N ASP A 49 -9.23 -1.56 7.20
CA ASP A 49 -9.05 -2.29 8.44
C ASP A 49 -7.56 -2.36 8.72
N HIS A 50 -7.15 -1.78 9.85
CA HIS A 50 -5.74 -1.68 10.22
C HIS A 50 -5.14 -3.03 10.58
N GLY A 51 -5.83 -3.86 11.37
CA GLY A 51 -5.31 -5.17 11.79
C GLY A 51 -5.17 -6.12 10.59
N ALA A 52 -6.13 -6.12 9.68
CA ALA A 52 -6.01 -6.90 8.44
C ALA A 52 -4.90 -6.37 7.52
N ALA A 53 -4.63 -5.07 7.54
CA ALA A 53 -3.53 -4.48 6.78
C ALA A 53 -2.17 -4.86 7.36
N GLU A 54 -2.00 -4.85 8.69
CA GLU A 54 -0.79 -5.32 9.36
C GLU A 54 -0.52 -6.79 9.05
N GLU A 55 -1.54 -7.65 9.14
CA GLU A 55 -1.44 -9.06 8.77
C GLU A 55 -0.95 -9.22 7.33
N VAL A 56 -1.57 -8.50 6.38
CA VAL A 56 -1.17 -8.53 4.97
C VAL A 56 0.29 -8.08 4.77
N VAL A 57 0.74 -7.03 5.46
CA VAL A 57 2.12 -6.55 5.35
C VAL A 57 3.09 -7.56 5.93
N GLN A 58 2.80 -8.12 7.10
CA GLN A 58 3.63 -9.17 7.70
C GLN A 58 3.75 -10.36 6.75
N ASP A 59 2.62 -10.82 6.22
CA ASP A 59 2.54 -11.89 5.24
C ASP A 59 3.31 -11.57 3.95
N THR A 60 3.30 -10.31 3.49
CA THR A 60 4.11 -9.83 2.36
C THR A 60 5.59 -9.96 2.69
N LEU A 61 6.03 -9.44 3.84
CA LEU A 61 7.45 -9.44 4.22
C LEU A 61 7.97 -10.86 4.42
N VAL A 62 7.18 -11.75 5.02
CA VAL A 62 7.53 -13.17 5.15
C VAL A 62 7.66 -13.83 3.76
N ALA A 63 6.72 -13.55 2.85
CA ALA A 63 6.79 -14.08 1.48
C ALA A 63 8.00 -13.51 0.72
N ALA A 64 8.30 -12.22 0.89
CA ALA A 64 9.45 -11.57 0.30
C ALA A 64 10.75 -12.20 0.81
N TRP A 65 10.93 -12.34 2.13
CA TRP A 65 12.11 -13.00 2.72
C TRP A 65 12.34 -14.40 2.15
N LYS A 66 11.28 -15.22 2.05
CA LYS A 66 11.37 -16.59 1.51
C LYS A 66 11.72 -16.67 0.03
N SER A 67 11.49 -15.61 -0.73
CA SER A 67 11.66 -15.60 -2.19
C SER A 67 12.69 -14.58 -2.69
N ILE A 68 13.36 -13.85 -1.78
CA ILE A 68 14.29 -12.77 -2.14
C ILE A 68 15.52 -13.32 -2.88
N SER A 69 15.93 -14.56 -2.60
CA SER A 69 16.99 -15.26 -3.34
C SER A 69 16.65 -15.52 -4.80
N ASP A 70 15.35 -15.60 -5.13
CA ASP A 70 14.85 -15.83 -6.49
C ASP A 70 14.53 -14.51 -7.22
N PHE A 71 14.72 -13.36 -6.57
CA PHE A 71 14.39 -12.07 -7.16
C PHE A 71 15.31 -11.72 -8.34
N ARG A 72 14.73 -11.69 -9.54
CA ARG A 72 15.48 -11.56 -10.81
C ARG A 72 15.72 -10.14 -11.29
N PHE A 73 15.40 -9.11 -10.50
CA PHE A 73 15.53 -7.70 -10.88
C PHE A 73 14.84 -7.30 -12.20
N GLN A 74 13.74 -7.99 -12.54
CA GLN A 74 12.91 -7.63 -13.70
C GLN A 74 12.02 -6.40 -13.44
N SER A 75 11.94 -5.97 -12.19
CA SER A 75 11.31 -4.74 -11.71
C SER A 75 12.16 -4.17 -10.57
N SER A 76 11.80 -2.98 -10.07
CA SER A 76 12.39 -2.48 -8.82
C SER A 76 11.94 -3.33 -7.63
N LEU A 77 12.73 -3.36 -6.56
CA LEU A 77 12.36 -4.04 -5.31
C LEU A 77 11.01 -3.53 -4.81
N ARG A 78 10.81 -2.21 -4.86
CA ARG A 78 9.55 -1.55 -4.52
C ARG A 78 8.37 -2.13 -5.32
N THR A 79 8.46 -2.14 -6.64
CA THR A 79 7.38 -2.65 -7.52
C THR A 79 7.08 -4.11 -7.23
N TRP A 80 8.10 -4.93 -6.98
CA TRP A 80 7.93 -6.33 -6.60
C TRP A 80 7.20 -6.51 -5.26
N LEU A 81 7.60 -5.78 -4.21
CA LEU A 81 6.94 -5.81 -2.90
C LEU A 81 5.46 -5.40 -2.98
N PHE A 82 5.16 -4.33 -3.71
CA PHE A 82 3.78 -3.90 -3.92
C PHE A 82 2.95 -4.93 -4.71
N GLY A 83 3.56 -5.64 -5.65
CA GLY A 83 2.92 -6.76 -6.36
C GLY A 83 2.53 -7.91 -5.43
N ILE A 84 3.41 -8.29 -4.50
CA ILE A 84 3.11 -9.30 -3.47
C ILE A 84 1.95 -8.82 -2.58
N THR A 85 2.01 -7.58 -2.09
CA THR A 85 0.96 -6.98 -1.26
C THR A 85 -0.38 -6.91 -1.98
N ALA A 86 -0.41 -6.51 -3.26
CA ALA A 86 -1.64 -6.41 -4.04
C ALA A 86 -2.36 -7.76 -4.16
N HIS A 87 -1.62 -8.86 -4.33
CA HIS A 87 -2.21 -10.20 -4.32
C HIS A 87 -2.79 -10.56 -2.94
N LYS A 88 -2.05 -10.30 -1.86
CA LYS A 88 -2.48 -10.62 -0.49
C LYS A 88 -3.71 -9.81 -0.05
N VAL A 89 -3.81 -8.54 -0.46
CA VAL A 89 -5.02 -7.73 -0.24
C VAL A 89 -6.25 -8.36 -0.90
N ILE A 90 -6.13 -8.87 -2.13
CA ILE A 90 -7.23 -9.54 -2.84
C ILE A 90 -7.63 -10.82 -2.11
N ASP A 91 -6.65 -11.62 -1.69
CA ASP A 91 -6.91 -12.85 -0.94
C ASP A 91 -7.64 -12.56 0.38
N GLN A 92 -7.25 -11.51 1.11
CA GLN A 92 -7.88 -11.09 2.35
C GLN A 92 -9.31 -10.59 2.14
N GLN A 93 -9.57 -9.82 1.07
CA GLN A 93 -10.94 -9.42 0.70
C GLN A 93 -11.82 -10.63 0.38
N ARG A 94 -11.31 -11.62 -0.34
CA ARG A 94 -12.06 -12.85 -0.67
C ARG A 94 -12.41 -13.65 0.59
N ARG A 95 -11.49 -13.73 1.56
CA ARG A 95 -11.74 -14.42 2.84
C ARG A 95 -12.89 -13.76 3.61
N ARG A 96 -12.91 -12.43 3.68
CA ARG A 96 -14.00 -11.67 4.33
C ARG A 96 -15.36 -11.94 3.71
N THR A 97 -15.44 -11.99 2.39
CA THR A 97 -16.71 -12.26 1.68
C THR A 97 -17.19 -13.70 1.84
N ALA A 98 -16.30 -14.66 2.14
CA ALA A 98 -16.64 -16.07 2.27
C ALA A 98 -17.14 -16.47 3.68
N THR A 99 -16.98 -15.59 4.68
CA THR A 99 -17.54 -15.77 6.02
C THR A 99 -18.95 -15.18 6.04
N PRO A 100 -20.02 -15.96 6.36
CA PRO A 100 -21.31 -15.38 6.68
C PRO A 100 -21.18 -14.69 8.04
N SER A 101 -20.94 -13.38 8.03
CA SER A 101 -21.10 -12.53 9.21
C SER A 101 -22.23 -11.55 8.94
N GLU A 102 -23.26 -11.65 9.77
CA GLU A 102 -24.29 -10.64 9.97
C GLU A 102 -23.62 -9.29 10.31
N ASP A 103 -24.31 -8.19 9.97
CA ASP A 103 -23.93 -6.79 10.14
C ASP A 103 -22.93 -6.20 9.13
N TRP A 104 -23.52 -5.71 8.04
CA TRP A 104 -22.96 -4.59 7.27
C TRP A 104 -23.62 -3.30 7.79
N VAL A 105 -23.10 -2.76 8.90
CA VAL A 105 -23.27 -1.34 9.20
C VAL A 105 -21.90 -0.69 9.00
N LEU A 106 -21.84 0.10 7.95
CA LEU A 106 -20.78 1.08 7.69
C LEU A 106 -20.87 2.15 8.80
N ASP A 107 -19.85 2.25 9.66
CA ASP A 107 -19.18 3.51 10.07
C ASP A 107 -18.49 3.35 11.43
N ARG A 108 -17.17 3.59 11.46
CA ARG A 108 -16.50 4.27 12.57
C ARG A 108 -15.15 4.81 12.12
N PRO A 109 -14.95 6.14 12.06
CA PRO A 109 -13.60 6.71 11.91
C PRO A 109 -12.77 6.42 13.17
N ALA A 110 -11.52 6.01 12.99
CA ALA A 110 -10.56 5.86 14.06
C ALA A 110 -10.14 7.24 14.62
N GLU A 111 -10.04 7.35 15.94
CA GLU A 111 -9.75 8.58 16.68
C GLU A 111 -8.37 9.16 16.36
N ALA A 112 -8.30 10.45 16.01
CA ALA A 112 -7.07 11.18 15.78
C ALA A 112 -6.60 11.92 17.05
N SER A 113 -5.34 11.70 17.44
CA SER A 113 -4.68 12.36 18.57
C SER A 113 -4.26 13.81 18.29
N SER A 114 -4.24 14.59 19.37
CA SER A 114 -4.27 16.05 19.47
C SER A 114 -3.08 16.85 18.89
N VAL A 115 -3.34 18.16 18.68
CA VAL A 115 -2.48 19.36 18.49
C VAL A 115 -3.14 20.30 17.43
N ASP A 116 -3.01 21.62 17.58
CA ASP A 116 -3.55 22.76 16.79
C ASP A 116 -4.99 22.71 16.18
N PRO A 117 -6.02 23.36 16.77
CA PRO A 117 -7.43 23.12 16.45
C PRO A 117 -7.96 23.58 15.07
N ALA A 118 -7.51 24.73 14.54
CA ALA A 118 -8.21 25.39 13.44
C ALA A 118 -7.78 24.89 12.05
N ALA A 119 -6.48 24.74 11.81
CA ALA A 119 -5.96 24.19 10.54
C ALA A 119 -6.14 22.67 10.45
N ARG A 120 -6.14 21.96 11.59
CA ARG A 120 -6.39 20.51 11.62
C ARG A 120 -7.84 20.13 11.40
N ALA A 121 -8.81 20.94 11.82
CA ALA A 121 -10.21 20.65 11.52
C ALA A 121 -10.48 20.56 10.01
N THR A 122 -9.86 21.46 9.22
CA THR A 122 -9.96 21.46 7.75
C THR A 122 -9.22 20.29 7.12
N ASN A 123 -7.98 19.99 7.56
CA ASN A 123 -7.20 18.88 7.00
C ASN A 123 -7.74 17.50 7.41
N ALA A 124 -8.20 17.35 8.65
CA ALA A 124 -8.83 16.12 9.11
C ALA A 124 -10.14 15.85 8.37
N GLY A 125 -10.98 16.89 8.19
CA GLY A 125 -12.20 16.77 7.38
C GLY A 125 -11.92 16.41 5.92
N PHE A 126 -10.86 16.98 5.31
CA PHE A 126 -10.44 16.61 3.96
C PHE A 126 -10.02 15.14 3.88
N MET A 127 -9.18 14.69 4.82
CA MET A 127 -8.68 13.31 4.86
C MET A 127 -9.80 12.30 5.11
N GLU A 128 -10.77 12.64 5.97
CA GLU A 128 -11.96 11.82 6.23
C GLU A 128 -12.79 11.65 4.96
N ASP A 129 -13.13 12.74 4.27
CA ASP A 129 -13.88 12.65 3.02
C ASP A 129 -13.12 11.94 1.91
N LEU A 130 -11.81 12.15 1.83
CA LEU A 130 -10.97 11.46 0.86
C LEU A 130 -11.01 9.95 1.13
N GLY A 131 -10.94 9.55 2.40
CA GLY A 131 -11.11 8.16 2.82
C GLY A 131 -12.45 7.58 2.37
N LEU A 132 -13.55 8.28 2.63
CA LEU A 132 -14.90 7.89 2.21
C LEU A 132 -15.01 7.79 0.67
N ALA A 133 -14.55 8.81 -0.04
CA ALA A 133 -14.60 8.87 -1.51
C ALA A 133 -13.74 7.77 -2.17
N LEU A 134 -12.56 7.47 -1.60
CA LEU A 134 -11.74 6.34 -2.03
C LEU A 134 -12.45 5.01 -1.73
N GLY A 135 -13.14 4.88 -0.60
CA GLY A 135 -13.91 3.70 -0.20
C GLY A 135 -14.99 3.29 -1.21
N GLU A 136 -15.56 4.25 -1.94
CA GLU A 136 -16.57 4.00 -2.97
C GLU A 136 -16.01 3.51 -4.31
N LEU A 137 -14.70 3.63 -4.52
CA LEU A 137 -14.07 3.21 -5.76
C LEU A 137 -13.98 1.68 -5.83
N PRO A 138 -14.25 1.08 -7.01
CA PRO A 138 -13.89 -0.31 -7.26
C PRO A 138 -12.40 -0.56 -6.98
N TYR A 139 -12.08 -1.72 -6.41
CA TYR A 139 -10.72 -2.07 -5.96
C TYR A 139 -9.61 -1.65 -6.93
N LYS A 140 -9.74 -2.02 -8.22
CA LYS A 140 -8.72 -1.72 -9.24
C LYS A 140 -8.53 -0.22 -9.47
N GLN A 141 -9.59 0.58 -9.36
CA GLN A 141 -9.53 2.04 -9.50
C GLN A 141 -8.82 2.66 -8.30
N ARG A 142 -9.22 2.28 -7.08
CA ARG A 142 -8.59 2.72 -5.83
C ARG A 142 -7.10 2.36 -5.79
N ALA A 143 -6.76 1.10 -6.08
CA ALA A 143 -5.39 0.60 -6.09
C ALA A 143 -4.52 1.33 -7.12
N CYS A 144 -4.97 1.47 -8.37
CA CYS A 144 -4.23 2.22 -9.37
C CYS A 144 -4.01 3.67 -8.95
N TRP A 145 -5.03 4.31 -8.36
CA TRP A 145 -4.94 5.69 -7.89
C TRP A 145 -3.90 5.84 -6.77
N LEU A 146 -3.90 4.96 -5.76
CA LEU A 146 -2.92 4.99 -4.67
C LEU A 146 -1.49 4.79 -5.20
N LEU A 147 -1.28 3.78 -6.04
CA LEU A 147 0.04 3.53 -6.61
C LEU A 147 0.53 4.72 -7.46
N ARG A 148 -0.38 5.46 -8.11
CA ARG A 148 -0.02 6.61 -8.93
C ARG A 148 0.20 7.89 -8.13
N GLU A 149 -0.78 8.30 -7.34
CA GLU A 149 -0.83 9.62 -6.72
C GLU A 149 -0.11 9.65 -5.36
N VAL A 150 -0.08 8.52 -4.64
CA VAL A 150 0.59 8.43 -3.33
C VAL A 150 1.98 7.82 -3.47
N GLU A 151 2.10 6.74 -4.24
CA GLU A 151 3.38 6.05 -4.41
C GLU A 151 4.21 6.60 -5.60
N GLY A 152 3.62 7.41 -6.48
CA GLY A 152 4.36 8.00 -7.61
C GLY A 152 4.81 7.00 -8.68
N MET A 153 4.24 5.80 -8.71
CA MET A 153 4.62 4.76 -9.67
C MET A 153 4.22 5.14 -11.10
N SER A 154 5.05 4.71 -12.06
CA SER A 154 4.74 4.81 -13.49
C SER A 154 3.57 3.89 -13.87
N HIS A 155 2.92 4.16 -15.02
CA HIS A 155 1.85 3.28 -15.50
C HIS A 155 2.34 1.84 -15.76
N GLU A 156 3.60 1.70 -16.16
CA GLU A 156 4.23 0.39 -16.38
C GLU A 156 4.40 -0.38 -15.08
N GLU A 157 4.95 0.25 -14.04
CA GLU A 157 5.08 -0.36 -12.71
C GLU A 157 3.73 -0.72 -12.11
N ILE A 158 2.73 0.15 -12.25
CA ILE A 158 1.35 -0.16 -11.82
C ILE A 158 0.80 -1.36 -12.59
N GLY A 159 1.08 -1.44 -13.89
CA GLY A 159 0.71 -2.59 -14.72
C GLY A 159 1.33 -3.89 -14.22
N GLN A 160 2.60 -3.85 -13.80
CA GLN A 160 3.29 -5.00 -13.20
C GLN A 160 2.69 -5.38 -11.84
N VAL A 161 2.48 -4.40 -10.94
CA VAL A 161 1.89 -4.63 -9.60
C VAL A 161 0.48 -5.23 -9.69
N MET A 162 -0.35 -4.69 -10.59
CA MET A 162 -1.77 -5.03 -10.67
C MET A 162 -2.09 -6.10 -11.72
N ALA A 163 -1.09 -6.61 -12.44
CA ALA A 163 -1.24 -7.47 -13.61
C ALA A 163 -2.22 -6.88 -14.65
N LEU A 164 -2.04 -5.61 -15.01
CA LEU A 164 -2.88 -4.86 -15.94
C LEU A 164 -2.08 -4.35 -17.13
N SER A 165 -2.75 -4.22 -18.29
CA SER A 165 -2.17 -3.50 -19.41
C SER A 165 -2.08 -2.00 -19.13
N ASN A 166 -1.11 -1.31 -19.76
CA ASN A 166 -0.97 0.15 -19.66
C ASN A 166 -2.28 0.90 -20.00
N GLY A 167 -3.06 0.41 -20.97
CA GLY A 167 -4.37 0.96 -21.31
C GLY A 167 -5.40 0.79 -20.19
N ALA A 168 -5.43 -0.38 -19.55
CA ALA A 168 -6.30 -0.64 -18.40
C ALA A 168 -5.93 0.21 -17.19
N VAL A 169 -4.64 0.44 -16.93
CA VAL A 169 -4.16 1.35 -15.87
C VAL A 169 -4.70 2.76 -16.11
N ARG A 170 -4.50 3.32 -17.31
CA ARG A 170 -5.01 4.66 -17.67
C ARG A 170 -6.52 4.76 -17.50
N GLY A 171 -7.28 3.77 -17.96
CA GLY A 171 -8.72 3.74 -17.83
C GLY A 171 -9.19 3.70 -16.38
N ASN A 172 -8.52 2.93 -15.51
CA ASN A 172 -8.82 2.90 -14.07
C ASN A 172 -8.51 4.23 -13.40
N LEU A 173 -7.36 4.85 -13.71
CA LEU A 173 -6.99 6.17 -13.19
C LEU A 173 -7.97 7.26 -13.62
N GLN A 174 -8.37 7.27 -14.89
CA GLN A 174 -9.35 8.23 -15.40
C GLN A 174 -10.68 8.12 -14.64
N ARG A 175 -11.19 6.90 -14.44
CA ARG A 175 -12.44 6.68 -13.69
C ARG A 175 -12.30 7.06 -12.22
N ALA A 176 -11.19 6.68 -11.57
CA ALA A 176 -10.92 7.07 -10.19
C ALA A 176 -10.96 8.60 -10.03
N ARG A 177 -10.24 9.33 -10.90
CA ARG A 177 -10.21 10.80 -10.89
C ARG A 177 -11.59 11.42 -11.16
N ALA A 178 -12.39 10.85 -12.06
CA ALA A 178 -13.74 11.32 -12.34
C ALA A 178 -14.65 11.22 -11.10
N THR A 179 -14.63 10.07 -10.40
CA THR A 179 -15.39 9.88 -9.16
C THR A 179 -14.91 10.82 -8.06
N LEU A 180 -13.59 10.89 -7.82
CA LEU A 180 -13.02 11.76 -6.79
C LEU A 180 -13.29 13.24 -7.09
N SER A 181 -13.26 13.65 -8.36
CA SER A 181 -13.64 15.00 -8.81
C SER A 181 -15.05 15.40 -8.40
N VAL A 182 -16.00 14.45 -8.43
CA VAL A 182 -17.39 14.69 -8.03
C VAL A 182 -17.51 14.67 -6.51
N ARG A 183 -16.94 13.67 -5.83
CA ARG A 183 -17.07 13.49 -4.38
C ARG A 183 -16.29 14.52 -3.56
N MET A 184 -15.16 14.98 -4.06
CA MET A 184 -14.31 15.99 -3.40
C MET A 184 -14.58 17.41 -3.90
N ALA A 185 -15.72 17.65 -4.59
CA ALA A 185 -16.03 18.96 -5.18
C ALA A 185 -16.08 20.10 -4.14
N ARG A 186 -16.42 19.79 -2.88
CA ARG A 186 -16.44 20.76 -1.76
C ARG A 186 -15.07 21.28 -1.34
N TRP A 187 -13.99 20.62 -1.80
CA TRP A 187 -12.60 20.93 -1.47
C TRP A 187 -11.80 21.52 -2.63
N ARG A 188 -12.47 21.86 -3.73
CA ARG A 188 -11.87 22.62 -4.85
C ARG A 188 -11.90 24.11 -4.56
#